data_AF-A0A935EHE2-F1
#
_entry.id   AF-A0A935EHE2-F1
#
_cell.length_a   1.000
_cell.length_b   1.000
_cell.length_c   1.000
_cell.angle_alpha   90.00
_cell.angle_beta   90.00
_cell.angle_gamma   90.00
#
_symmetry.space_group_name_H-M   'P 1'
#
loop_
_entity.id
_entity.type
_entity.pdbx_description
1 polymer ?
#
loop_
_entity_poly.entity_id
_entity_poly.type
_entity_poly.pdbx_seq_one_letter_code
_entity_poly.pdbx_strand_id
1 'polypeptide(L)'
;MKPGIDQLLMALATTLAARILPQLETQSYATGDARIAALLSVLLAQEADRAADTLARENREMRMLFLTASRLDLIPALRVRLAHDAATEEADLKLSTLSPAHDRYTETLMALQIAVETLEDDWARALNREIWQFLVASAERRMLVMPAM
;
A
#
# COMPACT_ATOMS: atom_id res chain seq x y z
N MET A 1 -28.79 8.39 1.69
CA MET A 1 -27.47 7.90 1.23
C MET A 1 -27.10 6.67 2.05
N LYS A 2 -26.48 5.65 1.44
CA LYS A 2 -26.01 4.46 2.16
C LYS A 2 -24.69 4.81 2.87
N PRO A 3 -24.53 4.54 4.18
CA PRO A 3 -23.27 4.80 4.88
C PRO A 3 -22.14 3.97 4.27
N GLY A 4 -20.96 4.58 4.14
CA GLY A 4 -19.74 3.93 3.68
C GLY A 4 -19.18 2.96 4.72
N ILE A 5 -18.24 2.10 4.29
CA ILE A 5 -17.60 1.11 5.19
C ILE A 5 -16.83 1.82 6.30
N ASP A 6 -16.17 2.93 5.98
CA ASP A 6 -15.50 3.85 6.91
C ASP A 6 -16.46 4.31 8.03
N GLN A 7 -17.66 4.76 7.68
CA GLN A 7 -18.65 5.24 8.64
C GLN A 7 -19.16 4.12 9.55
N LEU A 8 -19.36 2.92 8.99
CA LEU A 8 -19.77 1.74 9.76
C LEU A 8 -18.70 1.30 10.75
N LEU A 9 -17.43 1.32 10.34
CA LEU A 9 -16.29 0.99 11.21
C LEU A 9 -16.10 2.03 12.33
N MET A 10 -16.26 3.32 12.02
CA MET A 10 -16.24 4.38 13.04
C MET A 10 -17.41 4.26 14.04
N ALA A 11 -18.60 3.89 13.56
CA ALA A 11 -19.76 3.64 14.42
C ALA A 11 -19.53 2.41 15.33
N LEU A 12 -18.87 1.37 14.82
CA LEU A 12 -18.47 0.20 15.61
C LEU A 12 -17.46 0.57 16.69
N ALA A 13 -16.41 1.32 16.35
CA ALA A 13 -15.43 1.82 17.30
C ALA A 13 -16.09 2.63 18.42
N THR A 14 -17.01 3.53 18.05
CA THR A 14 -17.78 4.35 19.00
C THR A 14 -18.65 3.49 19.91
N THR A 15 -19.28 2.45 19.37
CA THR A 15 -20.10 1.52 20.15
C THR A 15 -19.26 0.75 21.16
N LEU A 16 -18.12 0.21 20.74
CA LEU A 16 -17.20 -0.49 21.63
C LEU A 16 -16.70 0.44 22.75
N ALA A 17 -16.26 1.65 22.40
CA ALA A 17 -15.68 2.58 23.35
C ALA A 17 -16.69 3.19 24.33
N ALA A 18 -17.83 3.67 23.82
CA ALA A 18 -18.79 4.44 24.60
C ALA A 18 -19.87 3.58 25.27
N ARG A 19 -20.16 2.39 24.73
CA ARG A 19 -21.26 1.54 25.23
C ARG A 19 -20.79 0.25 25.86
N ILE A 20 -19.79 -0.42 25.28
CA ILE A 20 -19.36 -1.75 25.76
C ILE A 20 -18.32 -1.63 26.87
N LEU A 21 -17.23 -0.88 26.65
CA LEU A 21 -16.15 -0.74 27.64
C LEU A 21 -16.62 -0.34 29.06
N PRO A 22 -17.57 0.61 29.24
CA PRO A 22 -18.03 0.99 30.57
C PRO A 22 -18.79 -0.11 31.33
N GLN A 23 -19.26 -1.14 30.62
CA GLN A 23 -20.00 -2.26 31.19
C GLN A 23 -19.10 -3.45 31.53
N LEU A 24 -17.85 -3.44 31.08
CA LEU A 24 -16.88 -4.50 31.36
C LEU A 24 -16.17 -4.25 32.68
N GLU A 25 -15.80 -5.33 33.37
CA GLU A 25 -14.98 -5.23 34.57
C GLU A 25 -13.61 -4.63 34.23
N THR A 26 -13.15 -3.70 35.06
CA THR A 26 -12.03 -2.79 34.76
C THR A 26 -10.69 -3.50 34.51
N GLN A 27 -10.52 -4.73 35.00
CA GLN A 27 -9.30 -5.54 34.86
C GLN A 27 -9.51 -6.86 34.13
N SER A 28 -10.63 -7.01 33.41
CA SER A 28 -10.87 -8.22 32.60
C SER A 28 -10.06 -8.18 31.30
N TYR A 29 -9.66 -9.37 30.82
CA TYR A 29 -9.08 -9.56 29.49
C TYR A 29 -9.98 -8.97 28.38
N ALA A 30 -11.30 -9.09 28.55
CA ALA A 30 -12.31 -8.55 27.64
C ALA A 30 -12.21 -7.02 27.47
N THR A 31 -11.80 -6.28 28.50
CA THR A 31 -11.57 -4.83 28.43
C THR A 31 -10.39 -4.49 27.49
N GLY A 32 -9.35 -5.33 27.49
CA GLY A 32 -8.23 -5.20 26.55
C GLY A 32 -8.65 -5.45 25.11
N ASP A 33 -9.34 -6.57 24.86
CA ASP A 33 -9.83 -6.95 23.53
C ASP A 33 -10.75 -5.89 22.93
N ALA A 34 -11.70 -5.36 23.72
CA ALA A 34 -12.63 -4.34 23.26
C ALA A 34 -11.92 -3.02 22.88
N ARG A 35 -10.86 -2.62 23.59
CA ARG A 35 -10.04 -1.45 23.24
C ARG A 35 -9.29 -1.67 21.94
N ILE A 36 -8.67 -2.83 21.76
CA ILE A 36 -7.94 -3.17 20.54
C ILE A 36 -8.90 -3.21 19.35
N ALA A 37 -10.06 -3.85 19.50
CA ALA A 37 -11.08 -3.91 18.45
C ALA A 37 -11.59 -2.52 18.06
N ALA A 38 -11.79 -1.62 19.02
CA ALA A 38 -12.16 -0.23 18.75
C ALA A 38 -11.06 0.51 17.97
N LEU A 39 -9.80 0.39 18.40
CA LEU A 39 -8.66 0.99 17.72
C LEU A 39 -8.51 0.47 16.29
N LEU A 40 -8.54 -0.86 16.10
CA LEU A 40 -8.46 -1.48 14.78
C LEU A 40 -9.59 -1.03 13.86
N SER A 41 -10.80 -0.85 14.40
CA SER A 41 -11.92 -0.33 13.62
C SER A 41 -11.66 1.09 13.11
N VAL A 42 -11.05 1.97 13.92
CA VAL A 42 -10.65 3.32 13.48
C VAL A 42 -9.56 3.26 12.41
N LEU A 43 -8.56 2.39 12.56
CA LEU A 43 -7.49 2.24 11.57
C LEU A 43 -8.01 1.66 10.24
N LEU A 44 -8.87 0.65 10.29
CA LEU A 44 -9.52 0.08 9.11
C LEU A 44 -10.42 1.07 8.40
N ALA A 45 -11.08 1.98 9.14
CA ALA A 45 -11.89 3.03 8.53
C ALA A 45 -11.06 3.96 7.63
N GLN A 46 -9.81 4.26 8.03
CA GLN A 46 -8.88 5.06 7.23
C GLN A 46 -8.49 4.35 5.93
N GLU A 47 -8.33 3.02 5.96
CA GLU A 47 -7.95 2.22 4.79
C GLU A 47 -9.12 1.89 3.86
N ALA A 48 -10.33 1.76 4.39
CA ALA A 48 -11.48 1.22 3.67
C ALA A 48 -11.79 1.97 2.35
N ASP A 49 -11.57 3.28 2.33
CA ASP A 49 -11.83 4.12 1.16
C ASP A 49 -10.58 4.32 0.28
N ARG A 50 -9.38 4.41 0.90
CA ARG A 50 -8.14 4.78 0.19
C ARG A 50 -7.33 3.61 -0.36
N ALA A 51 -7.54 2.38 0.12
CA ALA A 51 -6.67 1.25 -0.19
C ALA A 51 -6.65 0.92 -1.69
N ALA A 52 -7.82 0.87 -2.33
CA ALA A 52 -7.91 0.55 -3.76
C ALA A 52 -7.29 1.64 -4.63
N ASP A 53 -7.56 2.92 -4.31
CA ASP A 53 -6.96 4.06 -5.02
C ASP A 53 -5.44 4.08 -4.87
N THR A 54 -4.94 3.83 -3.66
CA THR A 54 -3.50 3.80 -3.35
C THR A 54 -2.80 2.70 -4.17
N LEU A 55 -3.32 1.48 -4.15
CA LEU A 55 -2.75 0.38 -4.93
C LEU A 55 -2.83 0.63 -6.43
N ALA A 56 -3.98 1.10 -6.93
CA ALA A 56 -4.15 1.37 -8.36
C ALA A 56 -3.20 2.47 -8.87
N ARG A 57 -2.98 3.52 -8.06
CA ARG A 57 -2.01 4.58 -8.37
C ARG A 57 -0.59 4.04 -8.40
N GLU A 58 -0.20 3.28 -7.40
CA GLU A 58 1.17 2.80 -7.29
C GLU A 58 1.53 1.76 -8.32
N ASN A 59 0.61 0.85 -8.62
CA ASN A 59 0.80 -0.11 -9.69
C ASN A 59 1.02 0.60 -11.03
N ARG A 60 0.24 1.67 -11.29
CA ARG A 60 0.43 2.50 -12.48
C ARG A 60 1.81 3.20 -12.47
N GLU A 61 2.20 3.81 -11.36
CA GLU A 61 3.51 4.48 -11.23
C GLU A 61 4.67 3.50 -11.45
N MET A 62 4.63 2.32 -10.83
CA MET A 62 5.62 1.25 -11.03
C MET A 62 5.68 0.81 -12.49
N ARG A 63 4.53 0.58 -13.14
CA ARG A 63 4.49 0.24 -14.57
C ARG A 63 5.14 1.31 -15.46
N MET A 64 4.97 2.58 -15.14
CA MET A 64 5.62 3.68 -15.87
C MET A 64 7.14 3.69 -15.66
N LEU A 65 7.62 3.41 -14.45
CA LEU A 65 9.04 3.21 -14.17
C LEU A 65 9.59 2.03 -14.98
N PHE A 66 8.87 0.91 -15.00
CA PHE A 66 9.28 -0.29 -15.75
C PHE A 66 9.30 -0.07 -17.25
N LEU A 67 8.33 0.66 -17.79
CA LEU A 67 8.28 1.00 -19.22
C LEU A 67 9.54 1.78 -19.62
N THR A 68 9.92 2.76 -18.82
CA THR A 68 11.11 3.59 -19.05
C THR A 68 12.39 2.75 -18.90
N ALA A 69 12.50 2.01 -17.79
CA ALA A 69 13.67 1.18 -17.49
C ALA A 69 13.90 0.06 -18.51
N SER A 70 12.84 -0.50 -19.11
CA SER A 70 12.95 -1.56 -20.12
C SER A 70 13.74 -1.17 -21.38
N ARG A 71 13.92 0.15 -21.62
CA ARG A 71 14.64 0.72 -22.76
C ARG A 71 16.10 1.07 -22.46
N LEU A 72 16.53 0.94 -21.21
CA LEU A 72 17.89 1.23 -20.77
C LEU A 72 18.80 0.01 -20.93
N ASP A 73 20.10 0.22 -20.77
CA ASP A 73 21.13 -0.81 -20.92
C ASP A 73 21.22 -1.72 -19.68
N LEU A 74 20.14 -2.45 -19.41
CA LEU A 74 20.04 -3.48 -18.38
C LEU A 74 20.20 -4.87 -19.00
N ILE A 75 20.49 -5.87 -18.16
CA ILE A 75 20.57 -7.27 -18.60
C ILE A 75 19.29 -7.70 -19.36
N PRO A 76 19.40 -8.48 -20.45
CA PRO A 76 18.24 -8.77 -21.31
C PRO A 76 17.05 -9.39 -20.58
N ALA A 77 17.30 -10.32 -19.64
CA ALA A 77 16.24 -10.98 -18.88
C ALA A 77 15.41 -9.99 -18.04
N LEU A 78 16.07 -9.02 -17.40
CA LEU A 78 15.39 -7.99 -16.60
C LEU A 78 14.58 -7.05 -17.50
N ARG A 79 15.12 -6.65 -18.65
CA ARG A 79 14.38 -5.81 -19.62
C ARG A 79 13.10 -6.46 -20.11
N VAL A 80 13.13 -7.77 -20.39
CA VAL A 80 11.93 -8.53 -20.80
C VAL A 80 10.89 -8.55 -19.68
N ARG A 81 11.30 -8.80 -18.44
CA ARG A 81 10.41 -8.77 -17.26
C ARG A 81 9.78 -7.39 -17.08
N LEU A 82 10.58 -6.32 -17.14
CA LEU A 82 10.10 -4.93 -17.02
C LEU A 82 9.09 -4.58 -18.11
N ALA A 83 9.36 -4.94 -19.37
CA ALA A 83 8.44 -4.69 -20.47
C ALA A 83 7.12 -5.45 -20.31
N HIS A 84 7.17 -6.70 -19.85
CA HIS A 84 5.98 -7.51 -19.58
C HIS A 84 5.12 -6.91 -18.46
N ASP A 85 5.72 -6.58 -17.32
CA ASP A 85 5.00 -6.01 -16.18
C ASP A 85 4.47 -4.61 -16.52
N ALA A 86 5.22 -3.80 -17.27
CA ALA A 86 4.75 -2.49 -17.75
C ALA A 86 3.50 -2.60 -18.64
N ALA A 87 3.38 -3.67 -19.43
CA ALA A 87 2.23 -3.89 -20.31
C ALA A 87 1.04 -4.58 -19.64
N THR A 88 1.23 -5.17 -18.45
CA THR A 88 0.18 -5.92 -17.76
C THR A 88 -0.69 -4.96 -16.95
N GLU A 89 -1.95 -4.81 -17.33
CA GLU A 89 -2.91 -4.01 -16.58
C GLU A 89 -3.76 -4.90 -15.67
N GLU A 90 -4.19 -4.35 -14.54
CA GLU A 90 -5.17 -5.00 -13.68
C GLU A 90 -6.55 -5.01 -14.33
N ALA A 91 -7.24 -6.14 -14.24
CA ALA A 91 -8.55 -6.31 -14.87
C ALA A 91 -9.64 -5.46 -14.22
N ASP A 92 -9.52 -5.17 -12.93
CA ASP A 92 -10.44 -4.33 -12.17
C ASP A 92 -9.76 -3.67 -10.96
N LEU A 93 -10.48 -2.76 -10.30
CA LEU A 93 -10.01 -2.00 -9.14
C LEU A 93 -10.29 -2.71 -7.80
N LYS A 94 -10.58 -4.01 -7.79
CA LYS A 94 -10.79 -4.74 -6.54
C LYS A 94 -9.46 -4.97 -5.84
N LEU A 95 -9.45 -4.86 -4.52
CA LEU A 95 -8.26 -5.16 -3.72
C LEU A 95 -7.72 -6.58 -3.97
N SER A 96 -8.60 -7.55 -4.20
CA SER A 96 -8.24 -8.93 -4.54
C SER A 96 -7.48 -9.06 -5.87
N THR A 97 -7.60 -8.08 -6.76
CA THR A 97 -6.92 -8.02 -8.06
C THR A 97 -5.68 -7.15 -7.96
N LEU A 98 -5.81 -5.98 -7.32
CA LEU A 98 -4.73 -5.00 -7.19
C LEU A 98 -3.58 -5.49 -6.32
N SER A 99 -3.86 -6.19 -5.21
CA SER A 99 -2.81 -6.61 -4.26
C SER A 99 -1.84 -7.63 -4.85
N PRO A 100 -2.29 -8.74 -5.48
CA PRO A 100 -1.36 -9.67 -6.12
C PRO A 100 -0.54 -9.04 -7.26
N ALA A 101 -1.13 -8.09 -7.99
CA ALA A 101 -0.39 -7.33 -9.00
C ALA A 101 0.69 -6.45 -8.36
N HIS A 102 0.35 -5.77 -7.26
CA HIS A 102 1.28 -4.96 -6.48
C HIS A 102 2.47 -5.77 -5.94
N ASP A 103 2.21 -6.97 -5.42
CA ASP A 103 3.27 -7.87 -4.91
C ASP A 103 4.24 -8.24 -6.04
N ARG A 104 3.71 -8.67 -7.19
CA ARG A 104 4.52 -8.97 -8.39
C ARG A 104 5.38 -7.78 -8.82
N TYR A 105 4.79 -6.58 -8.86
CA TYR A 105 5.51 -5.37 -9.25
C TYR A 105 6.55 -4.96 -8.21
N THR A 106 6.28 -5.17 -6.93
CA THR A 106 7.26 -4.95 -5.87
C THR A 106 8.49 -5.84 -6.08
N GLU A 107 8.30 -7.13 -6.38
CA GLU A 107 9.41 -8.02 -6.72
C GLU A 107 10.21 -7.55 -7.94
N THR A 108 9.53 -7.02 -8.96
CA THR A 108 10.18 -6.47 -10.17
C THR A 108 10.94 -5.18 -9.85
N LEU A 109 10.38 -4.32 -9.00
CA LEU A 109 11.03 -3.09 -8.54
C LEU A 109 12.28 -3.40 -7.73
N MET A 110 12.24 -4.40 -6.83
CA MET A 110 13.42 -4.85 -6.10
C MET A 110 14.52 -5.34 -7.05
N ALA A 111 14.17 -6.17 -8.03
CA ALA A 111 15.13 -6.65 -9.03
C ALA A 111 15.74 -5.51 -9.86
N LEU A 112 14.93 -4.51 -10.21
CA LEU A 112 15.40 -3.29 -10.87
C LEU A 112 16.36 -2.51 -9.97
N GLN A 113 15.99 -2.28 -8.71
CA GLN A 113 16.81 -1.53 -7.76
C GLN A 113 18.17 -2.21 -7.55
N ILE A 114 18.19 -3.53 -7.32
CA ILE A 114 19.42 -4.32 -7.20
C ILE A 114 20.30 -4.14 -8.44
N ALA A 115 19.71 -4.17 -9.65
CA ALA A 115 20.46 -4.02 -10.88
C ALA A 115 21.09 -2.62 -11.00
N VAL A 116 20.31 -1.55 -10.78
CA VAL A 116 20.82 -0.18 -10.94
C VAL A 116 21.81 0.23 -9.86
N GLU A 117 21.75 -0.36 -8.66
CA GLU A 117 22.71 -0.12 -7.59
C GLU A 117 24.11 -0.68 -7.88
N THR A 118 24.23 -1.62 -8.82
CA THR A 118 25.52 -2.19 -9.25
C THR A 118 26.16 -1.45 -10.42
N LEU A 119 25.48 -0.44 -10.97
CA LEU A 119 25.93 0.32 -12.14
C LEU A 119 26.39 1.72 -11.71
N GLU A 120 27.46 2.21 -12.33
CA GLU A 120 28.04 3.53 -12.02
C GLU A 120 27.56 4.64 -12.95
N ASP A 121 26.84 4.28 -14.02
CA ASP A 121 26.36 5.21 -15.03
C ASP A 121 25.43 6.30 -14.47
N ASP A 122 25.46 7.49 -15.08
CA ASP A 122 24.64 8.61 -14.65
C ASP A 122 23.14 8.33 -14.78
N TRP A 123 22.74 7.57 -15.81
CA TRP A 123 21.35 7.15 -15.99
C TRP A 123 20.91 6.19 -14.88
N ALA A 124 21.79 5.30 -14.41
CA ALA A 124 21.48 4.34 -13.36
C ALA A 124 21.32 5.06 -12.02
N ARG A 125 22.19 6.03 -11.73
CA ARG A 125 22.07 6.91 -10.55
C ARG A 125 20.81 7.77 -10.58
N ALA A 126 20.40 8.26 -11.76
CA ALA A 126 19.15 8.99 -11.92
C ALA A 126 17.93 8.11 -11.67
N LEU A 127 17.87 6.94 -12.29
CA LEU A 127 16.78 5.99 -12.10
C LEU A 127 16.69 5.51 -10.64
N ASN A 128 17.83 5.27 -9.97
CA ASN A 128 17.82 4.89 -8.56
C ASN A 128 17.18 5.99 -7.69
N ARG A 129 17.43 7.27 -7.97
CA ARG A 129 16.76 8.38 -7.26
C ARG A 129 15.26 8.39 -7.50
N GLU A 130 14.81 8.12 -8.72
CA GLU A 130 13.37 8.03 -9.04
C GLU A 130 12.69 6.88 -8.28
N ILE A 131 13.36 5.73 -8.17
CA ILE A 131 12.88 4.60 -7.36
C ILE A 131 12.74 5.01 -5.89
N TRP A 132 13.75 5.66 -5.32
CA TRP A 132 13.69 6.15 -3.94
C TRP A 132 12.57 7.17 -3.72
N GLN A 133 12.37 8.11 -4.65
CA GLN A 133 11.27 9.08 -4.58
C GLN A 133 9.91 8.38 -4.59
N PHE A 134 9.73 7.37 -5.44
CA PHE A 134 8.53 6.54 -5.45
C PHE A 134 8.32 5.82 -4.10
N LEU A 135 9.35 5.19 -3.55
CA LEU A 135 9.26 4.48 -2.26
C LEU A 135 8.88 5.40 -1.10
N VAL A 136 9.45 6.61 -1.06
CA VAL A 136 9.08 7.64 -0.06
C VAL A 136 7.62 8.04 -0.22
N ALA A 137 7.18 8.38 -1.43
CA ALA A 137 5.79 8.77 -1.68
C ALA A 137 4.81 7.63 -1.34
N SER A 138 5.17 6.38 -1.65
CA SER A 138 4.39 5.18 -1.31
C SER A 138 4.26 4.99 0.21
N ALA A 139 5.33 5.21 0.97
CA ALA A 139 5.30 5.16 2.43
C ALA A 139 4.44 6.28 3.02
N GLU A 140 4.57 7.52 2.52
CA GLU A 140 3.79 8.67 2.98
C GLU A 140 2.28 8.46 2.80
N ARG A 141 1.87 7.88 1.66
CA ARG A 141 0.45 7.60 1.37
C ARG A 141 -0.16 6.58 2.35
N ARG A 142 0.65 5.66 2.87
CA ARG A 142 0.22 4.60 3.80
C ARG A 142 0.29 5.02 5.26
N MET A 143 0.76 6.22 5.57
CA MET A 143 0.77 6.68 6.97
C MET A 143 -0.65 6.66 7.53
N LEU A 144 -0.81 5.99 8.67
CA LEU A 144 -2.05 5.98 9.44
C LEU A 144 -1.99 7.08 10.50
N VAL A 145 -3.11 7.76 10.69
CA VAL A 145 -3.26 8.72 11.77
C VAL A 145 -3.65 7.97 13.03
N MET A 146 -2.79 8.01 14.03
CA MET A 146 -3.12 7.46 15.34
C MET A 146 -4.18 8.33 16.02
N PRO A 147 -5.33 7.77 16.43
CA PRO A 147 -6.31 8.53 17.19
C PRO A 147 -5.69 8.94 18.54
N ALA A 148 -6.06 10.12 19.02
CA ALA A 148 -5.66 10.56 20.37
C ALA A 148 -6.16 9.53 21.39
N MET A 149 -5.25 9.04 22.23
CA MET A 149 -5.55 8.13 23.34
C MET A 149 -6.11 8.88 24.55
#